data_AF-A0A3Q9EX39-F1
#
_entry.id   AF-A0A3Q9EX39-F1
#
_cell.length_a   1.000
_cell.length_b   1.000
_cell.length_c   1.000
_cell.angle_alpha   90.00
_cell.angle_beta   90.00
_cell.angle_gamma   90.00
#
_symmetry.space_group_name_H-M   'P 1'
#
loop_
_entity.id
_entity.type
_entity.pdbx_description
1 polymer ?
#
loop_
_entity_poly.entity_id
_entity_poly.type
_entity_poly.pdbx_seq_one_letter_code
_entity_poly.pdbx_strand_id
1 'polypeptide(L)'
;MDWAQAERALGLALPADYKRLVETYGDGIFDETIWLLVPDSAYDDCDLHAQMTERHEILADLWEFEDKPADLQEDGARVVPWAFEEGTGAFLYWLARPGQHPDDWTVLYNEGRGPLWEHHDMGCLGFLLAVLTGTAETEYFGYLYEVLKPTEHRFATADQTLGKTGPPSYGSPPPPPGPAAE
;
A
#
# COMPACT_ATOMS: atom_id res chain seq x y z
N MET A 1 -9.32 14.14 -1.83
CA MET A 1 -9.69 12.78 -2.28
C MET A 1 -11.20 12.62 -2.19
N ASP A 2 -11.84 11.95 -3.17
CA ASP A 2 -13.24 11.52 -3.05
C ASP A 2 -13.28 10.10 -2.48
N TRP A 3 -13.40 9.99 -1.16
CA TRP A 3 -13.42 8.70 -0.47
C TRP A 3 -14.56 7.80 -0.90
N ALA A 4 -15.72 8.38 -1.21
CA ALA A 4 -16.86 7.59 -1.64
C ALA A 4 -16.60 6.94 -3.02
N GLN A 5 -15.84 7.61 -3.90
CA GLN A 5 -15.40 7.03 -5.17
C GLN A 5 -14.39 5.91 -4.96
N ALA A 6 -13.34 6.15 -4.17
CA ALA A 6 -12.31 5.16 -3.88
C ALA A 6 -12.90 3.88 -3.26
N GLU A 7 -13.75 4.03 -2.24
CA GLU A 7 -14.43 2.90 -1.58
C GLU A 7 -15.36 2.13 -2.52
N ARG A 8 -16.07 2.83 -3.41
CA ARG A 8 -16.89 2.18 -4.46
C ARG A 8 -16.03 1.36 -5.41
N ALA A 9 -14.88 1.88 -5.83
CA ALA A 9 -13.96 1.19 -6.72
C ALA A 9 -13.33 -0.05 -6.06
N LEU A 10 -13.05 0.01 -4.76
CA LEU A 10 -12.57 -1.16 -3.99
C LEU A 10 -13.68 -2.16 -3.63
N GLY A 11 -14.95 -1.72 -3.62
CA GLY A 11 -16.04 -2.53 -3.09
C GLY A 11 -15.93 -2.77 -1.57
N LEU A 12 -15.31 -1.83 -0.85
CA LEU A 12 -15.21 -1.82 0.60
C LEU A 12 -15.07 -0.40 1.14
N ALA A 13 -15.59 -0.20 2.34
CA ALA A 13 -15.25 0.97 3.14
C ALA A 13 -13.84 0.83 3.71
N LEU A 14 -13.13 1.94 3.87
CA LEU A 14 -11.77 1.98 4.40
C LEU A 14 -11.75 2.51 5.84
N PRO A 15 -10.78 2.08 6.67
CA PRO A 15 -10.62 2.55 8.04
C PRO A 15 -10.49 4.08 8.14
N ALA A 16 -11.05 4.68 9.19
CA ALA A 16 -11.02 6.12 9.41
C ALA A 16 -9.61 6.64 9.78
N ASP A 17 -8.77 5.82 10.41
CA ASP A 17 -7.39 6.17 10.71
C ASP A 17 -6.53 6.26 9.44
N TYR A 18 -6.71 5.33 8.51
CA TYR A 18 -6.11 5.37 7.18
C TYR A 18 -6.49 6.62 6.41
N LYS A 19 -7.79 6.97 6.36
CA LYS A 19 -8.25 8.16 5.65
C LYS A 19 -7.58 9.43 6.18
N ARG A 20 -7.45 9.55 7.51
CA ARG A 20 -6.72 10.66 8.13
C ARG A 20 -5.24 10.66 7.75
N LEU A 21 -4.60 9.49 7.71
CA LEU A 21 -3.21 9.34 7.32
C LEU A 21 -3.01 9.84 5.88
N VAL A 22 -3.82 9.37 4.93
CA VAL A 22 -3.78 9.82 3.52
C VAL A 22 -4.09 11.30 3.38
N GLU A 23 -5.10 11.82 4.07
CA GLU A 23 -5.43 13.26 4.03
C GLU A 23 -4.30 14.14 4.57
N THR A 24 -3.47 13.61 5.46
CA THR A 24 -2.35 14.34 6.07
C THR A 24 -1.10 14.29 5.21
N TYR A 25 -0.77 13.11 4.68
CA TYR A 25 0.53 12.84 4.07
C TYR A 25 0.45 12.68 2.54
N GLY A 26 -0.62 12.11 2.00
CA GLY A 26 -0.69 11.67 0.60
C GLY A 26 0.14 10.42 0.32
N ASP A 27 0.36 10.12 -0.95
CA ASP A 27 1.24 9.03 -1.40
C ASP A 27 2.71 9.39 -1.18
N GLY A 28 3.48 8.45 -0.66
CA GLY A 28 4.87 8.70 -0.30
C GLY A 28 5.43 7.69 0.68
N ILE A 29 6.62 8.01 1.20
CA ILE A 29 7.43 7.12 2.02
C ILE A 29 7.77 7.76 3.36
N PHE A 30 7.60 6.99 4.43
CA PHE A 30 8.06 7.31 5.78
C PHE A 30 9.46 6.75 6.02
N ASP A 31 10.38 7.61 6.46
CA ASP A 31 11.77 7.26 6.81
C ASP A 31 12.50 6.40 5.78
N GLU A 32 12.22 6.64 4.50
CA GLU A 32 12.78 5.86 3.39
C GLU A 32 12.52 4.34 3.49
N THR A 33 11.51 3.95 4.28
CA THR A 33 11.25 2.56 4.69
C THR A 33 9.84 2.10 4.33
N ILE A 34 8.80 2.85 4.70
CA ILE A 34 7.41 2.41 4.51
C ILE A 34 6.70 3.30 3.51
N TRP A 35 6.31 2.73 2.37
CA TRP A 35 5.48 3.40 1.37
C TRP A 35 4.00 3.30 1.74
N LEU A 36 3.32 4.45 1.72
CA LEU A 36 1.87 4.53 1.88
C LEU A 36 1.19 4.40 0.52
N LEU A 37 0.34 3.38 0.38
CA LEU A 37 -0.50 3.21 -0.80
C LEU A 37 -1.71 4.13 -0.69
N VAL A 38 -2.05 4.82 -1.78
CA VAL A 38 -3.14 5.79 -1.83
C VAL A 38 -4.00 5.54 -3.07
N PRO A 39 -5.35 5.51 -2.95
CA PRO A 39 -6.23 5.42 -4.10
C PRO A 39 -5.95 6.50 -5.14
N ASP A 40 -5.97 6.13 -6.41
CA ASP A 40 -5.79 7.05 -7.54
C ASP A 40 -4.44 7.78 -7.52
N SER A 41 -3.41 7.17 -6.93
CA SER A 41 -2.03 7.65 -7.03
C SER A 41 -1.61 7.74 -8.51
N ALA A 42 -0.80 8.75 -8.85
CA ALA A 42 -0.25 8.90 -10.19
C ALA A 42 0.82 7.84 -10.53
N TYR A 43 1.28 7.11 -9.51
CA TYR A 43 2.29 6.06 -9.59
C TYR A 43 1.64 4.72 -9.28
N ASP A 44 1.63 3.79 -10.24
CA ASP A 44 1.01 2.46 -10.10
C ASP A 44 1.58 1.68 -8.89
N ASP A 45 2.87 1.84 -8.59
CA ASP A 45 3.52 1.22 -7.43
C ASP A 45 2.98 1.76 -6.10
N CYS A 46 2.45 2.98 -6.08
CA CYS A 46 1.85 3.61 -4.90
C CYS A 46 0.32 3.64 -4.97
N ASP A 47 -0.29 3.18 -6.06
CA ASP A 47 -1.74 3.17 -6.22
C ASP A 47 -2.37 1.97 -5.54
N LEU A 48 -3.27 2.24 -4.60
CA LEU A 48 -3.91 1.19 -3.84
C LEU A 48 -4.76 0.27 -4.74
N HIS A 49 -5.40 0.79 -5.80
CA HIS A 49 -6.21 -0.05 -6.69
C HIS A 49 -5.36 -1.00 -7.54
N ALA A 50 -4.29 -0.47 -8.13
CA ALA A 50 -3.31 -1.24 -8.88
C ALA A 50 -2.69 -2.33 -8.00
N GLN A 51 -2.19 -1.95 -6.82
CA GLN A 51 -1.59 -2.88 -5.87
C GLN A 51 -2.59 -3.92 -5.35
N MET A 52 -3.83 -3.55 -5.05
CA MET A 52 -4.86 -4.51 -4.65
C MET A 52 -5.10 -5.57 -5.72
N THR A 53 -5.17 -5.15 -6.99
CA THR A 53 -5.36 -6.07 -8.12
C THR A 53 -4.16 -7.01 -8.26
N GLU A 54 -2.96 -6.45 -8.32
CA GLU A 54 -1.72 -7.21 -8.52
C GLU A 54 -1.47 -8.18 -7.35
N ARG A 55 -1.64 -7.73 -6.10
CA ARG A 55 -1.47 -8.59 -4.92
C ARG A 55 -2.51 -9.70 -4.86
N HIS A 56 -3.74 -9.45 -5.32
CA HIS A 56 -4.76 -10.49 -5.37
C HIS A 56 -4.36 -11.63 -6.32
N GLU A 57 -3.83 -11.31 -7.50
CA GLU A 57 -3.35 -12.29 -8.47
C GLU A 57 -2.15 -13.07 -7.92
N ILE A 58 -1.15 -12.35 -7.39
CA ILE A 58 0.06 -12.96 -6.83
C ILE A 58 -0.24 -13.90 -5.67
N LEU A 59 -1.14 -13.50 -4.76
CA LEU A 59 -1.50 -14.33 -3.62
C LEU A 59 -2.36 -15.53 -4.02
N ALA A 60 -3.21 -15.39 -5.05
CA ALA A 60 -3.97 -16.50 -5.59
C ALA A 60 -3.04 -17.59 -6.17
N ASP A 61 -2.05 -17.17 -6.97
CA ASP A 61 -1.03 -18.08 -7.52
C ASP A 61 -0.18 -18.70 -6.41
N LEU A 62 0.23 -17.91 -5.41
CA LEU A 62 1.02 -18.40 -4.27
C LEU A 62 0.32 -19.52 -3.52
N TRP A 63 -0.99 -19.36 -3.25
CA TRP A 63 -1.78 -20.34 -2.51
C TRP A 63 -2.08 -21.63 -3.29
N GLU A 64 -1.70 -21.73 -4.57
CA GLU A 64 -1.68 -23.01 -5.28
C GLU A 64 -0.51 -23.91 -4.83
N PHE A 65 0.55 -23.31 -4.27
CA PHE A 65 1.79 -23.99 -3.92
C PHE A 65 2.14 -23.93 -2.43
N GLU A 66 1.62 -22.93 -1.70
CA GLU A 66 1.88 -22.70 -0.29
C GLU A 66 0.58 -22.69 0.53
N ASP A 67 0.70 -22.99 1.82
CA ASP A 67 -0.45 -22.97 2.73
C ASP A 67 -0.93 -21.53 2.94
N LYS A 68 -2.20 -21.29 2.60
CA LYS A 68 -2.87 -20.02 2.88
C LYS A 68 -2.89 -19.76 4.40
N PRO A 69 -2.55 -18.54 4.87
CA PRO A 69 -2.56 -18.20 6.29
C PRO A 69 -3.91 -18.50 6.95
N ALA A 70 -3.88 -19.06 8.17
CA ALA A 70 -5.08 -19.52 8.87
C ALA A 70 -6.15 -18.42 9.00
N ASP A 71 -5.74 -17.19 9.30
CA ASP A 71 -6.63 -16.02 9.39
C ASP A 71 -7.38 -15.68 8.09
N LEU A 72 -6.82 -16.06 6.94
CA LEU A 72 -7.42 -15.85 5.63
C LEU A 72 -8.22 -17.06 5.13
N GLN A 73 -8.19 -18.18 5.84
CA GLN A 73 -9.00 -19.36 5.51
C GLN A 73 -10.48 -19.17 5.91
N GLU A 74 -10.79 -18.17 6.74
CA GLU A 74 -12.17 -17.79 7.06
C GLU A 74 -12.94 -17.37 5.80
N ASP A 75 -14.14 -17.92 5.62
CA ASP A 75 -14.98 -17.65 4.46
C ASP A 75 -15.31 -16.14 4.36
N GLY A 76 -14.89 -15.54 3.25
CA GLY A 76 -15.10 -14.11 2.97
C GLY A 76 -14.04 -13.18 3.56
N ALA A 77 -13.08 -13.69 4.33
CA ALA A 77 -11.90 -12.91 4.73
C ALA A 77 -11.03 -12.60 3.51
N ARG A 78 -10.50 -11.37 3.46
CA ARG A 78 -9.60 -10.90 2.41
C ARG A 78 -8.55 -9.95 2.96
N VAL A 79 -7.41 -9.89 2.27
CA VAL A 79 -6.41 -8.86 2.50
C VAL A 79 -6.65 -7.65 1.61
N VAL A 80 -6.34 -6.46 2.13
CA VAL A 80 -6.32 -5.21 1.35
C VAL A 80 -5.00 -4.50 1.63
N PRO A 81 -4.12 -4.26 0.63
CA PRO A 81 -2.83 -3.65 0.88
C PRO A 81 -3.00 -2.17 1.21
N TRP A 82 -2.21 -1.68 2.16
CA TRP A 82 -2.20 -0.27 2.55
C TRP A 82 -0.81 0.34 2.59
N ALA A 83 0.22 -0.48 2.69
CA ALA A 83 1.60 -0.07 2.62
C ALA A 83 2.49 -1.23 2.17
N PHE A 84 3.73 -0.91 1.82
CA PHE A 84 4.79 -1.89 1.62
C PHE A 84 6.12 -1.36 2.15
N GLU A 85 7.04 -2.28 2.41
CA GLU A 85 8.39 -1.97 2.87
C GLU A 85 9.34 -1.87 1.67
N GLU A 86 10.07 -0.76 1.60
CA GLU A 86 11.00 -0.45 0.53
C GLU A 86 12.13 -1.48 0.46
N GLY A 87 12.37 -2.02 -0.74
CA GLY A 87 13.50 -2.91 -1.02
C GLY A 87 13.42 -4.34 -0.47
N THR A 88 12.47 -4.67 0.41
CA THR A 88 12.33 -6.03 0.96
C THR A 88 11.39 -6.90 0.12
N GLY A 89 10.34 -6.30 -0.44
CA GLY A 89 9.22 -6.99 -1.09
C GLY A 89 8.09 -7.31 -0.11
N ALA A 90 8.23 -6.93 1.16
CA ALA A 90 7.22 -7.13 2.18
C ALA A 90 6.04 -6.17 2.00
N PHE A 91 4.84 -6.65 2.32
CA PHE A 91 3.61 -5.88 2.22
C PHE A 91 2.85 -5.86 3.54
N LEU A 92 2.16 -4.75 3.77
CA LEU A 92 1.30 -4.52 4.91
C LEU A 92 -0.15 -4.47 4.41
N TYR A 93 -0.95 -5.37 4.98
CA TYR A 93 -2.36 -5.55 4.62
C TYR A 93 -3.27 -5.26 5.81
N TRP A 94 -4.51 -4.85 5.54
CA TRP A 94 -5.60 -5.06 6.47
C TRP A 94 -6.19 -6.44 6.25
N LEU A 95 -6.51 -7.12 7.34
CA LEU A 95 -7.37 -8.30 7.33
C LEU A 95 -8.83 -7.87 7.44
N ALA A 96 -9.51 -7.80 6.28
CA ALA A 96 -10.91 -7.44 6.20
C ALA A 96 -11.79 -8.69 6.32
N ARG A 97 -12.57 -8.78 7.41
CA ARG A 97 -13.54 -9.86 7.64
C ARG A 97 -14.97 -9.45 7.31
N PRO A 98 -15.82 -10.39 6.83
CA PRO A 98 -17.20 -10.08 6.50
C PRO A 98 -17.99 -9.66 7.74
N GLY A 99 -18.76 -8.57 7.61
CA GLY A 99 -19.58 -8.04 8.71
C GLY A 99 -18.81 -7.29 9.80
N GLN A 100 -17.47 -7.24 9.73
CA GLN A 100 -16.64 -6.45 10.63
C GLN A 100 -16.59 -4.98 10.17
N HIS A 101 -16.64 -4.04 11.12
CA HIS A 101 -16.46 -2.63 10.82
C HIS A 101 -15.01 -2.36 10.36
N PRO A 102 -14.76 -1.50 9.35
CA PRO A 102 -13.40 -1.23 8.84
C PRO A 102 -12.42 -0.75 9.92
N ASP A 103 -12.89 0.06 10.87
CA ASP A 103 -12.03 0.55 11.97
C ASP A 103 -11.55 -0.55 12.93
N ASP A 104 -12.15 -1.75 12.86
CA ASP A 104 -11.74 -2.91 13.67
C ASP A 104 -10.80 -3.85 12.89
N TRP A 105 -10.46 -3.54 11.63
CA TRP A 105 -9.53 -4.36 10.86
C TRP A 105 -8.11 -4.27 11.42
N THR A 106 -7.47 -5.42 11.48
CA THR A 106 -6.11 -5.59 12.02
C THR A 106 -5.09 -5.70 10.90
N VAL A 107 -3.82 -5.44 11.23
CA VAL A 107 -2.73 -5.51 10.26
C VAL A 107 -2.20 -6.93 10.11
N LEU A 108 -1.99 -7.36 8.87
CA LEU A 108 -1.17 -8.51 8.51
C LEU A 108 0.10 -8.02 7.81
N TYR A 109 1.26 -8.41 8.31
CA TYR A 109 2.54 -8.23 7.64
C TYR A 109 2.89 -9.50 6.87
N ASN A 110 3.26 -9.37 5.60
CA ASN A 110 3.77 -10.43 4.76
C ASN A 110 5.24 -10.10 4.44
N GLU A 111 6.17 -11.00 4.73
CA GLU A 111 7.62 -10.74 4.56
C GLU A 111 8.09 -10.63 3.10
N GLY A 112 7.22 -10.95 2.14
CA GLY A 112 7.44 -10.83 0.71
C GLY A 112 8.20 -12.01 0.10
N ARG A 113 9.43 -12.26 0.57
CA ARG A 113 10.36 -13.24 -0.04
C ARG A 113 10.33 -14.63 0.62
N GLY A 114 9.34 -14.89 1.47
CA GLY A 114 9.12 -16.18 2.09
C GLY A 114 7.67 -16.36 2.54
N PRO A 115 7.35 -17.50 3.17
CA PRO A 115 5.98 -17.90 3.45
C PRO A 115 5.37 -17.20 4.66
N LEU A 116 6.11 -16.33 5.35
CA LEU A 116 5.74 -15.87 6.68
C LEU A 116 4.75 -14.72 6.65
N TRP A 117 3.78 -14.82 7.57
CA TRP A 117 2.77 -13.82 7.86
C TRP A 117 2.74 -13.57 9.35
N GLU A 118 2.73 -12.30 9.74
CA GLU A 118 2.57 -11.88 11.13
C GLU A 118 1.27 -11.09 11.28
N HIS A 119 0.53 -11.39 12.34
CA HIS A 119 -0.70 -10.69 12.69
C HIS A 119 -0.45 -9.72 13.84
N HIS A 120 -0.93 -8.49 13.69
CA HIS A 120 -0.88 -7.46 14.71
C HIS A 120 -2.30 -6.98 15.03
N ASP A 121 -2.69 -7.09 16.29
CA ASP A 121 -4.02 -6.70 16.81
C ASP A 121 -4.20 -5.17 16.93
N MET A 122 -3.94 -4.45 15.85
CA MET A 122 -4.09 -2.99 15.76
C MET A 122 -4.35 -2.55 14.32
N GLY A 123 -4.93 -1.35 14.17
CA GLY A 123 -5.11 -0.70 12.87
C GLY A 123 -3.80 -0.17 12.27
N CYS A 124 -3.85 0.28 11.01
CA CYS A 124 -2.64 0.67 10.26
C CYS A 124 -1.91 1.86 10.87
N LEU A 125 -2.62 2.87 11.42
CA LEU A 125 -1.95 4.02 12.03
C LEU A 125 -1.22 3.63 13.31
N GLY A 126 -1.83 2.77 14.12
CA GLY A 126 -1.20 2.24 15.33
C GLY A 126 0.04 1.41 14.99
N PHE A 127 -0.06 0.56 13.97
CA PHE A 127 1.06 -0.25 13.50
C PHE A 127 2.19 0.60 12.93
N LEU A 128 1.88 1.55 12.04
CA LEU A 128 2.86 2.46 11.45
C LEU A 128 3.59 3.26 12.54
N LEU A 129 2.87 3.78 13.54
CA LEU A 129 3.48 4.46 14.68
C LEU A 129 4.43 3.52 15.41
N ALA A 130 4.00 2.29 15.71
CA ALA A 130 4.83 1.32 16.41
C ALA A 130 6.10 0.95 15.61
N VAL A 131 6.00 0.82 14.29
CA VAL A 131 7.15 0.62 13.40
C VAL A 131 8.09 1.81 13.52
N LEU A 132 7.61 3.03 13.25
CA LEU A 132 8.44 4.23 13.27
C LEU A 132 9.12 4.45 14.62
N THR A 133 8.44 4.17 15.73
CA THR A 133 9.03 4.31 17.07
C THR A 133 9.83 3.10 17.55
N GLY A 134 9.99 2.06 16.73
CA GLY A 134 10.73 0.84 17.07
C GLY A 134 10.08 0.03 18.21
N THR A 135 8.77 0.12 18.38
CA THR A 135 7.99 -0.62 19.38
C THR A 135 7.10 -1.70 18.77
N ALA A 136 7.12 -1.87 17.45
CA ALA A 136 6.46 -2.99 16.81
C ALA A 136 7.14 -4.30 17.24
N GLU A 137 6.35 -5.21 17.81
CA GLU A 137 6.78 -6.56 18.11
C GLU A 137 6.61 -7.40 16.85
N THR A 138 7.71 -7.61 16.13
CA THR A 138 7.76 -8.34 14.86
C THR A 138 9.10 -9.06 14.82
N GLU A 139 9.07 -10.33 14.43
CA GLU A 139 10.27 -11.16 14.40
C GLU A 139 11.17 -10.80 13.19
N TYR A 140 10.64 -10.07 12.20
CA TYR A 140 11.28 -9.86 10.89
C TYR A 140 11.64 -8.40 10.56
N PHE A 141 11.07 -7.39 11.23
CA PHE A 141 11.65 -6.03 11.20
C PHE A 141 13.01 -5.94 11.91
N GLY A 142 13.59 -7.07 12.35
CA GLY A 142 14.84 -7.16 13.12
C GLY A 142 16.06 -6.47 12.49
N TYR A 143 16.03 -6.11 11.20
CA TYR A 143 17.10 -5.34 10.56
C TYR A 143 16.99 -3.81 10.70
N LEU A 144 15.86 -3.28 11.19
CA LEU A 144 15.61 -1.83 11.29
C LEU A 144 15.82 -1.25 12.70
N TYR A 145 16.12 -2.08 13.71
CA TYR A 145 16.29 -1.65 15.11
C TYR A 145 17.40 -0.59 15.33
N GLU A 146 18.37 -0.48 14.43
CA GLU A 146 19.39 0.57 14.49
C GLU A 146 19.06 1.81 13.65
N VAL A 147 18.14 1.71 12.68
CA VAL A 147 17.75 2.79 11.75
C VAL A 147 16.60 3.63 12.30
N LEU A 148 15.67 3.03 13.05
CA LEU A 148 14.42 3.65 13.52
C LEU A 148 14.53 4.36 14.89
N LYS A 149 15.73 4.79 15.29
CA LYS A 149 15.93 5.67 16.47
C LYS A 149 16.23 7.15 16.18
N PRO A 150 15.75 7.79 15.10
CA PRO A 150 15.82 9.24 15.05
C PRO A 150 14.75 9.84 15.99
N THR A 151 15.07 10.99 16.58
CA THR A 151 14.10 11.76 17.39
C THR A 151 13.01 12.40 16.54
N GLU A 152 13.22 12.46 15.21
CA GLU A 152 12.30 13.02 14.23
C GLU A 152 12.15 12.06 13.04
N HIS A 153 10.91 11.76 12.68
CA HIS A 153 10.57 10.99 11.49
C HIS A 153 10.26 11.92 10.32
N ARG A 154 10.54 11.47 9.11
CA ARG A 154 10.37 12.22 7.86
C ARG A 154 9.39 11.50 6.95
N PHE A 155 8.63 12.32 6.22
CA PHE A 155 7.80 11.86 5.12
C PHE A 155 8.26 12.56 3.84
N ALA A 156 8.44 11.79 2.77
CA ALA A 156 8.68 12.29 1.43
C ALA A 156 7.56 11.81 0.50
N THR A 157 6.92 12.74 -0.21
CA THR A 157 5.88 12.42 -1.19
C THR A 157 6.43 11.57 -2.33
N ALA A 158 5.58 10.79 -3.00
CA ALA A 158 5.97 10.02 -4.19
C ALA A 158 6.61 10.93 -5.27
N ASP A 159 6.06 12.13 -5.47
CA ASP A 159 6.61 13.19 -6.34
C ASP A 159 8.08 13.54 -6.03
N GLN A 160 8.45 13.60 -4.75
CA GLN A 160 9.80 13.93 -4.29
C GLN A 160 10.77 12.76 -4.47
N THR A 161 10.29 11.54 -4.31
CA THR A 161 11.11 10.32 -4.30
C THR A 161 11.26 9.71 -5.70
N LEU A 162 10.17 9.61 -6.45
CA LEU A 162 10.10 8.99 -7.79
C LEU A 162 10.24 10.02 -8.92
N GLY A 163 10.07 11.31 -8.61
CA GLY A 163 10.04 12.40 -9.58
C GLY A 163 8.67 12.54 -10.24
N LYS A 164 8.25 13.78 -10.52
CA LYS A 164 6.91 14.07 -11.06
C LYS A 164 6.60 13.29 -12.32
N THR A 165 5.51 12.53 -12.31
CA THR A 165 4.88 12.06 -13.55
C THR A 165 4.45 13.28 -14.36
N GLY A 166 5.03 13.46 -15.55
CA GLY A 166 4.57 14.49 -16.48
C GLY A 166 3.10 14.28 -16.85
N PRO A 167 2.38 15.31 -17.35
CA PRO A 167 1.05 15.08 -17.90
C PRO A 167 1.12 14.02 -19.01
N PRO A 168 0.06 13.21 -19.22
CA PRO A 168 0.04 12.23 -20.29
C PRO A 168 0.40 12.93 -21.60
N SER A 169 1.47 12.47 -22.25
CA SER A 169 1.90 12.99 -23.53
C SER A 169 0.84 12.62 -24.57
N TYR A 170 -0.14 13.50 -24.76
CA TYR A 170 -0.98 13.45 -25.94
C TYR A 170 -0.06 13.71 -27.12
N GLY A 171 0.25 12.65 -27.86
CA GLY A 171 1.17 12.68 -29.00
C GLY A 171 0.88 13.86 -29.91
N SER A 172 1.94 14.56 -30.32
CA SER A 172 1.87 15.73 -31.20
C SER A 172 0.91 15.47 -32.38
N PRO A 173 0.01 16.41 -32.71
CA PRO A 173 -0.83 16.26 -33.89
C PRO A 173 0.05 16.10 -35.13
N PRO A 174 -0.36 15.28 -36.11
CA PRO A 174 0.42 15.06 -37.32
C PRO A 174 0.68 16.41 -38.03
N PRO A 175 1.87 16.58 -38.63
CA PRO A 175 2.18 17.80 -39.35
C PRO A 175 1.16 18.03 -40.48
N PRO A 176 0.82 19.30 -40.78
CA PRO A 176 -0.11 19.60 -41.87
C PRO A 176 0.43 19.06 -43.20
N PRO A 177 -0.45 18.62 -44.12
CA PRO A 177 -0.01 18.12 -45.42
C PRO A 177 0.76 19.21 -46.17
N GLY A 178 1.93 18.83 -46.70
CA GLY A 178 2.78 19.73 -47.48
C GLY A 178 2.08 20.21 -48.76
N PRO A 179 2.50 21.36 -49.32
CA PRO A 179 1.84 21.94 -50.48
C PRO A 179 1.93 21.02 -51.69
N ALA A 180 0.81 20.90 -52.42
CA ALA A 180 0.73 20.15 -53.66
C ALA A 180 1.66 20.78 -54.70
N ALA A 181 2.52 19.96 -55.31
CA ALA A 181 3.38 20.40 -56.40
C ALA A 181 2.54 20.65 -57.67
N GLU A 182 2.78 21.80 -58.30
CA GLU A 182 2.31 22.15 -59.65
C GLU A 182 3.12 21.42 -60.74
#